data_AF-A0A3R9NVP4-F1
#
_entry.id   AF-A0A3R9NVP4-F1
#
_cell.length_a   1.000
_cell.length_b   1.000
_cell.length_c   1.000
_cell.angle_alpha   90.00
_cell.angle_beta   90.00
_cell.angle_gamma   90.00
#
_symmetry.space_group_name_H-M   'P 1'
#
loop_
_entity.id
_entity.type
_entity.pdbx_description
1 polymer ?
#
loop_
_entity_poly.entity_id
_entity_poly.type
_entity_poly.pdbx_seq_one_letter_code
_entity_poly.pdbx_strand_id
1 'polypeptide(L)'
;MMTVPTASFVSLTAPVRAHLGVSLPQLARYLGVSASFVSHLEAGRKPLPAALLPRLLRLLSALPPPLGQGPPAVPLPPPYNPLLPLPAPEQLAPPLPEAPAPEPLRRRLRDQRLRLLTLGTELAAAQTRAAALHHRRLGLARLHTLPPPPEAAEAAHLARWLQALAEDLRRDDPDPAARAAALHLLAARVAGLRAEVAALGAPQ
;
A
#
# COMPACT_ATOMS: atom_id res chain seq x y z
N MET A 1 20.09 43.34 13.99
CA MET A 1 19.19 42.80 12.95
C MET A 1 19.49 41.32 12.78
N MET A 2 18.73 40.44 13.44
CA MET A 2 18.91 39.00 13.29
C MET A 2 18.20 38.55 12.02
N THR A 3 18.98 38.14 11.03
CA THR A 3 18.51 37.39 9.86
C THR A 3 17.95 36.05 10.35
N VAL A 4 16.63 35.94 10.38
CA VAL A 4 15.94 34.66 10.61
C VAL A 4 16.30 33.78 9.41
N PRO A 5 16.96 32.62 9.61
CA PRO A 5 17.17 31.69 8.50
C PRO A 5 15.79 31.24 8.02
N THR A 6 15.43 31.61 6.80
CA THR A 6 14.38 30.94 6.04
C THR A 6 14.82 29.51 5.82
N ALA A 7 14.56 28.66 6.82
CA ALA A 7 14.69 27.23 6.68
C ALA A 7 13.87 26.85 5.44
N SER A 8 14.55 26.31 4.44
CA SER A 8 13.90 25.65 3.32
C SER A 8 12.98 24.59 3.92
N PHE A 9 11.68 24.90 4.00
CA PHE A 9 10.65 23.91 4.29
C PHE A 9 10.64 22.95 3.11
N VAL A 10 11.59 22.00 3.12
CA VAL A 10 11.57 20.83 2.25
C VAL A 10 10.18 20.22 2.44
N SER A 11 9.48 20.05 1.32
CA SER A 11 8.03 19.99 1.31
C SER A 11 7.45 18.89 2.20
N LEU A 12 6.96 19.30 3.38
CA LEU A 12 6.36 18.43 4.40
C LEU A 12 5.08 17.73 3.91
N THR A 13 4.49 18.18 2.81
CA THR A 13 3.30 17.56 2.21
C THR A 13 3.56 16.16 1.68
N ALA A 14 4.73 15.87 1.08
CA ALA A 14 5.03 14.55 0.54
C ALA A 14 5.14 13.48 1.64
N PRO A 15 5.88 13.71 2.75
CA PRO A 15 5.87 12.82 3.92
C PRO A 15 4.48 12.64 4.53
N VAL A 16 3.70 13.71 4.68
CA VAL A 16 2.32 13.63 5.19
C VAL A 16 1.47 12.72 4.32
N ARG A 17 1.58 12.91 3.01
CA ARG A 17 0.81 12.18 2.02
C ARG A 17 1.19 10.70 1.97
N ALA A 18 2.49 10.43 1.95
CA ALA A 18 3.03 9.08 2.02
C ALA A 18 2.63 8.37 3.31
N HIS A 19 2.69 9.04 4.47
CA HIS A 19 2.37 8.44 5.75
C HIS A 19 0.87 8.18 5.93
N LEU A 20 0.00 9.11 5.51
CA LEU A 20 -1.45 8.97 5.66
C LEU A 20 -2.12 8.19 4.53
N GLY A 21 -1.37 7.82 3.47
CA GLY A 21 -1.90 7.11 2.30
C GLY A 21 -2.84 7.95 1.43
N VAL A 22 -2.97 9.25 1.69
CA VAL A 22 -3.83 10.16 0.93
C VAL A 22 -3.20 10.46 -0.44
N SER A 23 -4.04 10.73 -1.45
CA SER A 23 -3.58 11.12 -2.79
C SER A 23 -3.38 12.63 -2.90
N LEU A 24 -2.67 13.09 -3.95
CA LEU A 24 -2.53 14.52 -4.26
C LEU A 24 -3.87 15.26 -4.32
N PRO A 25 -4.88 14.79 -5.09
CA PRO A 25 -6.18 15.48 -5.14
C PRO A 25 -6.93 15.45 -3.80
N GLN A 26 -6.77 14.40 -2.99
CA GLN A 26 -7.38 14.34 -1.65
C GLN A 26 -6.77 15.35 -0.68
N LEU A 27 -5.44 15.50 -0.69
CA LEU A 27 -4.75 16.53 0.09
C LEU A 27 -5.11 17.94 -0.40
N ALA A 28 -5.16 18.14 -1.72
CA ALA A 28 -5.55 19.41 -2.32
C ALA A 28 -6.97 19.83 -1.92
N ARG A 29 -7.93 18.90 -1.92
CA ARG A 29 -9.31 19.12 -1.47
C ARG A 29 -9.39 19.55 0.00
N TYR A 30 -8.58 18.96 0.87
CA TYR A 30 -8.49 19.36 2.28
C TYR A 30 -7.91 20.77 2.44
N LEU A 31 -6.85 21.08 1.71
CA LEU A 31 -6.20 22.39 1.76
C LEU A 31 -7.03 23.47 1.05
N GLY A 32 -8.00 23.12 0.21
CA GLY A 32 -8.78 24.07 -0.58
C GLY A 32 -8.00 24.63 -1.77
N VAL A 33 -7.07 23.87 -2.33
CA VAL A 33 -6.22 24.26 -3.46
C VAL A 33 -6.28 23.22 -4.58
N SER A 34 -5.63 23.49 -5.72
CA SER A 34 -5.55 22.53 -6.83
C SER A 34 -4.48 21.45 -6.59
N ALA A 35 -4.64 20.27 -7.18
CA ALA A 35 -3.64 19.19 -7.10
C ALA A 35 -2.29 19.60 -7.72
N SER A 36 -2.31 20.40 -8.80
CA SER A 36 -1.11 20.99 -9.40
C SER A 36 -0.38 21.92 -8.43
N PHE A 37 -1.12 22.70 -7.63
CA PHE A 37 -0.51 23.53 -6.58
C PHE A 37 0.22 22.68 -5.53
N VAL A 38 -0.40 21.60 -5.05
CA VAL A 38 0.25 20.67 -4.12
C VAL A 38 1.48 20.01 -4.75
N SER A 39 1.43 19.65 -6.03
CA SER A 39 2.58 19.11 -6.76
C SER A 39 3.73 20.13 -6.87
N HIS A 40 3.43 21.40 -7.14
CA HIS A 40 4.44 22.46 -7.15
C HIS A 40 5.02 22.72 -5.76
N LEU A 41 4.20 22.57 -4.71
CA LEU A 41 4.63 22.65 -3.33
C LEU A 41 5.59 21.49 -3.00
N GLU A 42 5.21 20.25 -3.36
CA GLU A 42 6.06 19.04 -3.23
C GLU A 42 7.40 19.17 -3.96
N ALA A 43 7.41 19.81 -5.13
CA ALA A 43 8.62 20.06 -5.92
C ALA A 43 9.45 21.26 -5.44
N GLY A 44 9.04 21.96 -4.37
CA GLY A 44 9.70 23.17 -3.88
C GLY A 44 9.59 24.38 -4.83
N ARG A 45 8.71 24.32 -5.84
CA ARG A 45 8.52 25.37 -6.84
C ARG A 45 7.59 26.50 -6.37
N LYS A 46 6.77 26.26 -5.35
CA LYS A 46 5.88 27.25 -4.74
C LYS A 46 5.93 27.17 -3.21
N PRO A 47 6.00 28.30 -2.50
CA PRO A 47 5.94 28.31 -1.04
C PRO A 47 4.52 28.01 -0.53
N LEU A 48 4.42 27.47 0.69
CA LEU A 48 3.15 27.26 1.37
C LEU A 48 2.58 28.61 1.87
N PRO A 49 1.37 29.00 1.47
CA PRO A 49 0.70 30.19 2.00
C PRO A 49 0.45 30.04 3.50
N ALA A 50 0.70 31.11 4.27
CA ALA A 50 0.53 31.10 5.72
C ALA A 50 -0.87 30.66 6.19
N ALA A 51 -1.90 31.01 5.42
CA ALA A 51 -3.29 30.60 5.69
C ALA A 51 -3.52 29.07 5.68
N LEU A 52 -2.67 28.31 4.98
CA LEU A 52 -2.77 26.85 4.91
C LEU A 52 -1.95 26.13 5.99
N LEU A 53 -1.07 26.87 6.68
CA LEU A 53 -0.16 26.31 7.67
C LEU A 53 -0.90 25.61 8.83
N PRO A 54 -1.97 26.14 9.42
CA PRO A 54 -2.67 25.47 10.52
C PRO A 54 -3.23 24.09 10.12
N ARG A 55 -3.80 23.99 8.92
CA ARG A 55 -4.32 22.73 8.37
C ARG A 55 -3.20 21.72 8.14
N LEU A 56 -2.04 22.16 7.65
CA LEU A 56 -0.89 21.27 7.44
C LEU A 56 -0.26 20.82 8.77
N LEU A 57 -0.09 21.73 9.74
CA LEU A 57 0.42 21.40 11.08
C LEU A 57 -0.46 20.36 11.79
N ARG A 58 -1.77 20.44 11.60
CA ARG A 58 -2.71 19.43 12.08
C ARG A 58 -2.43 18.05 11.48
N LEU A 59 -2.22 17.95 10.17
CA LEU A 59 -1.86 16.68 9.54
C LEU A 59 -0.49 16.19 9.99
N LEU A 60 0.47 17.09 10.20
CA LEU A 60 1.80 16.76 10.72
C LEU A 60 1.75 16.16 12.13
N SER A 61 0.83 16.61 12.98
CA SER A 61 0.64 16.02 14.31
C SER A 61 0.24 14.53 14.27
N ALA A 62 -0.30 14.06 13.14
CA ALA A 62 -0.66 12.65 12.96
C ALA A 62 0.56 11.75 12.69
N LEU A 63 1.68 12.31 12.22
CA LEU A 63 2.87 11.56 11.83
C LEU A 63 3.67 11.07 13.05
N PRO A 64 4.38 9.93 12.92
CA PRO A 64 5.30 9.48 13.96
C PRO A 64 6.48 10.46 14.12
N PRO A 65 7.18 10.43 15.25
CA PRO A 65 8.43 11.15 15.45
C PRO A 65 9.47 10.71 14.42
N PRO A 66 10.37 11.58 13.94
CA PRO A 66 10.67 12.94 14.43
C PRO A 66 9.82 14.06 13.79
N LEU A 67 9.02 13.74 12.77
CA LEU A 67 8.30 14.74 11.97
C LEU A 67 6.97 15.20 12.60
N GLY A 68 6.45 14.43 13.57
CA GLY A 68 5.19 14.71 14.25
C GLY A 68 5.19 14.25 15.71
N GLN A 69 4.01 14.30 16.32
CA GLN A 69 3.75 13.93 17.72
C GLN A 69 2.89 12.67 17.85
N GLY A 70 2.75 11.89 16.77
CA GLY A 70 2.00 10.65 16.79
C GLY A 70 2.68 9.54 17.60
N PRO A 71 1.95 8.48 17.96
CA PRO A 71 2.54 7.28 18.52
C PRO A 71 3.52 6.70 17.49
N PRO A 72 4.55 5.98 17.96
CA PRO A 72 5.48 5.30 17.07
C PRO A 72 4.70 4.39 16.12
N ALA A 73 5.16 4.31 14.87
CA ALA A 73 4.53 3.45 13.88
C ALA A 73 4.47 2.02 14.43
N VAL A 74 3.26 1.47 14.55
CA VAL A 74 3.10 0.04 14.87
C VAL A 74 3.75 -0.72 13.72
N PRO A 75 4.67 -1.67 13.99
CA PRO A 75 5.25 -2.47 12.93
C PRO A 75 4.11 -3.14 12.18
N LEU A 76 3.98 -2.83 10.89
CA LEU A 76 2.99 -3.50 10.06
C LEU A 76 3.24 -5.01 10.17
N PRO A 77 2.19 -5.84 10.31
CA PRO A 77 2.37 -7.28 10.18
C PRO A 77 3.12 -7.54 8.88
N PRO A 78 4.12 -8.44 8.89
CA PRO A 78 4.95 -8.66 7.72
C PRO A 78 4.02 -8.92 6.53
N PRO A 79 4.26 -8.28 5.37
CA PRO A 79 3.47 -8.57 4.19
C PRO A 79 3.51 -10.08 3.98
N TYR A 80 2.35 -10.70 3.77
CA TYR A 80 2.26 -12.12 3.44
C TYR A 80 3.28 -12.39 2.32
N ASN A 81 4.35 -13.10 2.66
CA ASN A 81 5.47 -13.29 1.78
C ASN A 81 5.25 -14.58 1.00
N PRO A 82 4.86 -14.52 -0.29
CA PRO A 82 4.59 -15.71 -1.08
C PRO A 82 5.88 -16.45 -1.45
N LEU A 83 7.06 -15.88 -1.13
CA LEU A 83 8.36 -16.52 -1.30
C LEU A 83 8.79 -17.30 -0.05
N LEU A 84 8.05 -17.23 1.06
CA LEU A 84 8.26 -18.19 2.14
C LEU A 84 8.04 -19.59 1.57
N PRO A 85 9.02 -20.51 1.75
CA PRO A 85 8.85 -21.88 1.32
C PRO A 85 7.59 -22.43 1.99
N LEU A 86 6.70 -22.99 1.17
CA LEU A 86 5.61 -23.78 1.69
C LEU A 86 6.21 -24.92 2.53
N PRO A 87 5.51 -25.38 3.59
CA PRO A 87 5.85 -26.66 4.20
C PRO A 87 5.95 -27.71 3.09
N ALA A 88 6.99 -28.55 3.16
CA ALA A 88 7.23 -29.57 2.16
C ALA A 88 5.96 -30.41 1.99
N PRO A 89 5.51 -30.70 0.76
CA PRO A 89 4.35 -31.54 0.56
C PRO A 89 4.59 -32.87 1.26
N GLU A 90 3.66 -33.24 2.14
CA GLU A 90 3.65 -34.56 2.77
C GLU A 90 3.60 -35.60 1.64
N GLN A 91 4.58 -36.50 1.59
CA GLN A 91 4.69 -37.50 0.52
C GLN A 91 3.51 -38.48 0.62
N LEU A 92 2.41 -38.15 -0.07
CA LEU A 92 1.19 -38.96 -0.14
C LEU A 92 1.13 -39.86 -1.38
N ALA A 93 2.15 -39.84 -2.25
CA ALA A 93 2.12 -40.55 -3.53
C ALA A 93 2.98 -41.83 -3.53
N PRO A 94 2.43 -42.99 -3.97
CA PRO A 94 3.21 -44.19 -4.26
C PRO A 94 4.15 -43.96 -5.47
N PRO A 95 5.21 -44.79 -5.65
CA PRO A 95 6.18 -44.65 -6.72
C PRO A 95 5.50 -44.66 -8.10
N LEU A 96 5.83 -43.68 -8.93
CA LEU A 96 5.32 -43.55 -10.30
C LEU A 96 5.82 -44.71 -11.17
N PRO A 97 4.95 -45.35 -11.97
CA PRO A 97 5.38 -46.28 -13.01
C PRO A 97 6.00 -45.50 -14.19
N GLU A 98 7.00 -46.13 -14.83
CA GLU A 98 7.70 -45.80 -16.08
C GLU A 98 7.96 -44.32 -16.44
N ALA A 99 9.25 -43.97 -16.59
CA ALA A 99 9.66 -42.61 -16.94
C ALA A 99 9.07 -42.17 -18.29
N PRO A 100 8.26 -41.09 -18.34
CA PRO A 100 7.70 -40.62 -19.60
C PRO A 100 8.79 -40.07 -20.52
N ALA A 101 8.51 -40.07 -21.83
CA ALA A 101 9.43 -39.51 -22.83
C ALA A 101 9.84 -38.06 -22.47
N PRO A 102 11.10 -37.64 -22.73
CA PRO A 102 11.64 -36.38 -22.21
C PRO A 102 11.00 -35.13 -22.84
N GLU A 103 10.48 -35.22 -24.06
CA GLU A 103 9.95 -34.06 -24.79
C GLU A 103 8.61 -33.52 -24.26
N PRO A 104 7.58 -34.34 -23.98
CA PRO A 104 6.34 -33.85 -23.36
C PRO A 104 6.60 -33.24 -21.96
N LEU A 105 7.56 -33.77 -21.19
CA LEU A 105 7.95 -33.17 -19.91
C LEU A 105 8.57 -31.78 -20.10
N ARG A 106 9.46 -31.59 -21.07
CA ARG A 106 10.05 -30.28 -21.39
C ARG A 106 9.00 -29.27 -21.81
N ARG A 107 8.02 -29.66 -22.63
CA ARG A 107 6.90 -28.79 -23.05
C ARG A 107 6.09 -28.36 -21.83
N ARG A 108 5.66 -29.31 -21.00
CA ARG A 108 4.94 -29.02 -19.75
C ARG A 108 5.73 -28.10 -18.83
N LEU A 109 7.03 -28.33 -18.66
CA LEU A 109 7.89 -27.46 -17.85
C LEU A 109 7.93 -26.02 -18.39
N ARG A 110 8.02 -25.83 -19.71
CA ARG A 110 7.98 -24.49 -20.33
C ARG A 110 6.63 -23.81 -20.11
N ASP A 111 5.53 -24.54 -20.30
CA ASP A 111 4.18 -24.03 -20.10
C ASP A 111 3.94 -23.62 -18.63
N GLN A 112 4.37 -24.45 -17.68
CA GLN A 112 4.22 -24.13 -16.26
C GLN A 112 5.10 -22.96 -15.83
N ARG A 113 6.30 -22.81 -16.38
CA ARG A 113 7.14 -21.62 -16.15
C ARG A 113 6.47 -20.34 -16.64
N LEU A 114 5.85 -20.36 -17.83
CA LEU A 114 5.12 -19.21 -18.36
C LEU A 114 3.89 -18.86 -17.51
N ARG A 115 3.13 -19.86 -17.07
CA ARG A 115 1.99 -19.67 -16.15
C ARG A 115 2.44 -19.10 -14.82
N LEU A 116 3.55 -19.61 -14.26
CA LEU A 116 4.13 -19.12 -13.02
C LEU A 116 4.54 -17.65 -13.15
N LEU A 117 5.16 -17.25 -14.26
CA LEU A 117 5.53 -15.84 -14.49
C LEU A 117 4.28 -14.95 -14.52
N THR A 118 3.25 -15.37 -15.24
CA THR A 118 1.99 -14.61 -15.40
C THR A 118 1.25 -14.46 -14.07
N LEU A 119 1.01 -15.56 -13.35
CA LEU A 119 0.33 -15.50 -12.06
C LEU A 119 1.19 -14.82 -10.98
N GLY A 120 2.52 -14.90 -11.10
CA GLY A 120 3.46 -14.21 -10.20
C GLY A 120 3.37 -12.69 -10.33
N THR A 121 3.29 -12.15 -11.55
CA THR A 121 3.12 -10.70 -11.77
C THR A 121 1.75 -10.22 -11.32
N GLU A 122 0.69 -10.98 -11.60
CA GLU A 122 -0.66 -10.71 -11.09
C GLU A 122 -0.71 -10.67 -9.56
N LEU A 123 -0.07 -11.64 -8.89
CA LEU A 123 0.02 -11.70 -7.44
C LEU A 123 0.73 -10.46 -6.89
N ALA A 124 1.88 -10.09 -7.45
CA ALA A 124 2.61 -8.91 -7.02
C ALA A 124 1.76 -7.63 -7.14
N ALA A 125 1.08 -7.44 -8.28
CA ALA A 125 0.19 -6.30 -8.50
C ALA A 125 -1.01 -6.29 -7.52
N ALA A 126 -1.59 -7.46 -7.22
CA ALA A 126 -2.66 -7.59 -6.24
C ALA A 126 -2.18 -7.27 -4.82
N GLN A 127 -0.98 -7.72 -4.44
CA GLN A 127 -0.36 -7.42 -3.15
C GLN A 127 -0.05 -5.94 -2.98
N THR A 128 0.54 -5.28 -4.00
CA THR A 128 0.80 -3.84 -3.95
C THR A 128 -0.49 -3.03 -3.75
N ARG A 129 -1.56 -3.39 -4.49
CA ARG A 129 -2.88 -2.75 -4.31
C ARG A 129 -3.45 -2.99 -2.92
N ALA A 130 -3.39 -4.21 -2.41
CA ALA A 130 -3.84 -4.56 -1.07
C ALA A 130 -3.10 -3.76 0.02
N ALA A 131 -1.77 -3.65 -0.09
CA ALA A 131 -0.93 -2.89 0.83
C ALA A 131 -1.29 -1.40 0.80
N ALA A 132 -1.48 -0.81 -0.38
CA ALA A 132 -1.87 0.59 -0.52
C ALA A 132 -3.24 0.88 0.14
N LEU A 133 -4.22 -0.02 -0.03
CA LEU A 133 -5.54 0.10 0.59
C LEU A 133 -5.50 -0.08 2.11
N HIS A 134 -4.70 -1.04 2.60
CA HIS A 134 -4.49 -1.23 4.03
C HIS A 134 -3.83 0.00 4.66
N HIS A 135 -2.81 0.55 4.00
CA HIS A 135 -2.13 1.77 4.43
C HIS A 135 -3.08 2.97 4.51
N ARG A 136 -3.95 3.15 3.51
CA ARG A 136 -5.03 4.17 3.53
C ARG A 136 -5.98 4.00 4.70
N ARG A 137 -6.38 2.76 5.04
CA ARG A 137 -7.21 2.48 6.22
C ARG A 137 -6.55 2.91 7.51
N LEU A 138 -5.28 2.57 7.69
CA LEU A 138 -4.50 2.99 8.85
C LEU A 138 -4.39 4.51 8.93
N GLY A 139 -4.10 5.18 7.81
CA GLY A 139 -4.05 6.64 7.73
C GLY A 139 -5.38 7.31 8.08
N LEU A 140 -6.50 6.79 7.56
CA LEU A 140 -7.84 7.30 7.88
C LEU A 140 -8.18 7.07 9.37
N ALA A 141 -7.94 5.87 9.90
CA ALA A 141 -8.13 5.57 11.31
C ALA A 141 -7.30 6.51 12.19
N ARG A 142 -6.04 6.76 11.81
CA ARG A 142 -5.16 7.71 12.49
C ARG A 142 -5.74 9.12 12.50
N LEU A 143 -6.25 9.60 11.36
CA LEU A 143 -6.86 10.92 11.27
C LEU A 143 -8.11 11.08 12.14
N HIS A 144 -8.90 10.02 12.31
CA HIS A 144 -10.05 10.02 13.22
C HIS A 144 -9.66 10.13 14.70
N THR A 145 -8.43 9.77 15.07
CA THR A 145 -7.95 9.93 16.46
C THR A 145 -7.50 11.36 16.80
N LEU A 146 -7.40 12.25 15.81
CA LEU A 146 -6.97 13.62 16.06
C LEU A 146 -8.07 14.44 16.76
N PRO A 147 -7.74 15.24 17.79
CA PRO A 147 -8.72 16.09 18.46
C PRO A 147 -9.31 17.11 17.47
N PRO A 148 -10.63 17.33 17.41
CA PRO A 148 -11.24 18.27 16.47
C PRO A 148 -10.64 19.68 16.61
N PRO A 149 -10.58 20.48 15.53
CA PRO A 149 -10.06 21.84 15.63
C PRO A 149 -11.02 22.69 16.47
N PRO A 150 -10.51 23.71 17.18
CA PRO A 150 -11.35 24.52 18.07
C PRO A 150 -12.38 25.36 17.31
N GLU A 151 -12.08 25.73 16.07
CA GLU A 151 -12.99 26.47 15.20
C GLU A 151 -14.04 25.54 14.56
N ALA A 152 -15.31 25.85 14.77
CA ALA A 152 -16.43 25.02 14.30
C ALA A 152 -16.47 24.85 12.77
N ALA A 153 -16.13 25.89 12.01
CA ALA A 153 -16.08 25.84 10.56
C ALA A 153 -15.00 24.87 10.06
N GLU A 154 -13.81 24.91 10.65
CA GLU A 154 -12.71 23.98 10.36
C GLU A 154 -13.04 22.56 10.81
N ALA A 155 -13.76 22.39 11.92
CA ALA A 155 -14.18 21.07 12.39
C ALA A 155 -15.16 20.43 11.41
N ALA A 156 -16.14 21.20 10.94
CA ALA A 156 -17.08 20.76 9.92
C ALA A 156 -16.39 20.46 8.58
N HIS A 157 -15.39 21.28 8.19
CA HIS A 157 -14.58 21.05 6.99
C HIS A 157 -13.79 19.74 7.07
N LEU A 158 -13.10 19.51 8.18
CA LEU A 158 -12.39 18.25 8.41
C LEU A 158 -13.34 17.06 8.37
N ALA A 159 -14.48 17.14 9.05
CA ALA A 159 -15.45 16.04 9.08
C ALA A 159 -15.94 15.67 7.67
N ARG A 160 -16.28 16.66 6.84
CA ARG A 160 -16.66 16.43 5.43
C ARG A 160 -15.53 15.80 4.63
N TRP A 161 -14.30 16.25 4.83
CA TRP A 161 -13.14 15.67 4.15
C TRP A 161 -12.89 14.22 4.57
N LEU A 162 -12.96 13.89 5.86
CA LEU A 162 -12.82 12.52 6.36
C LEU A 162 -13.92 11.60 5.82
N GLN A 163 -15.17 12.09 5.76
CA GLN A 163 -16.27 11.37 5.14
C GLN A 163 -16.01 11.10 3.66
N ALA A 164 -15.48 12.07 2.91
CA ALA A 164 -15.13 11.88 1.51
C ALA A 164 -13.99 10.86 1.32
N LEU A 165 -12.98 10.84 2.22
CA LEU A 165 -11.94 9.82 2.21
C LEU A 165 -12.48 8.42 2.48
N ALA A 166 -13.38 8.30 3.45
CA ALA A 166 -14.04 7.03 3.76
C ALA A 166 -14.85 6.53 2.56
N GLU A 167 -15.52 7.43 1.85
CA GLU A 167 -16.28 7.10 0.65
C GLU A 167 -15.39 6.66 -0.52
N ASP A 168 -14.30 7.40 -0.78
CA ASP A 168 -13.31 7.02 -1.78
C ASP A 168 -12.74 5.62 -1.47
N LEU A 169 -12.44 5.33 -0.20
CA LEU A 169 -11.93 4.04 0.23
C LEU A 169 -12.96 2.91 0.08
N ARG A 170 -14.23 3.15 0.41
CA ARG A 170 -15.33 2.19 0.19
C ARG A 170 -15.51 1.86 -1.29
N ARG A 171 -15.37 2.86 -2.16
CA ARG A 171 -15.45 2.69 -3.62
C ARG A 171 -14.27 1.87 -4.14
N ASP A 172 -13.06 2.16 -3.68
CA ASP A 172 -11.84 1.50 -4.12
C ASP A 172 -11.74 0.04 -3.60
N ASP A 173 -12.38 -0.28 -2.47
CA ASP A 173 -12.34 -1.61 -1.85
C ASP A 173 -13.69 -1.99 -1.19
N PRO A 174 -14.72 -2.30 -2.01
CA PRO A 174 -16.08 -2.53 -1.53
C PRO A 174 -16.23 -3.80 -0.70
N ASP A 175 -15.43 -4.84 -0.98
CA ASP A 175 -15.42 -6.11 -0.25
C ASP A 175 -13.97 -6.53 0.11
N PRO A 176 -13.45 -6.05 1.26
CA PRO A 176 -12.08 -6.37 1.67
C PRO A 176 -11.88 -7.86 1.99
N ALA A 177 -12.93 -8.56 2.43
CA ALA A 177 -12.85 -9.97 2.79
C ALA A 177 -12.74 -10.84 1.55
N ALA A 178 -13.59 -10.61 0.54
CA ALA A 178 -13.50 -11.31 -0.73
C ALA A 178 -12.17 -11.05 -1.44
N ARG A 179 -11.67 -9.80 -1.43
CA ARG A 179 -10.36 -9.48 -2.00
C ARG A 179 -9.22 -10.20 -1.27
N ALA A 180 -9.27 -10.28 0.06
CA ALA A 180 -8.28 -11.02 0.83
C ALA A 180 -8.32 -12.52 0.51
N ALA A 181 -9.51 -13.12 0.43
CA ALA A 181 -9.67 -14.53 0.04
C ALA A 181 -9.12 -14.79 -1.37
N ALA A 182 -9.45 -13.94 -2.35
CA ALA A 182 -8.94 -14.04 -3.71
C ALA A 182 -7.40 -13.96 -3.76
N LEU A 183 -6.81 -13.07 -2.95
CA LEU A 183 -5.35 -12.93 -2.85
C LEU A 183 -4.70 -14.20 -2.28
N HIS A 184 -5.28 -14.79 -1.22
CA HIS A 184 -4.78 -16.05 -0.65
C HIS A 184 -4.90 -17.21 -1.62
N LEU A 185 -6.00 -17.31 -2.37
CA LEU A 185 -6.18 -18.34 -3.41
C LEU A 185 -5.16 -18.19 -4.54
N LEU A 186 -4.91 -16.96 -5.00
CA LEU A 186 -3.89 -16.69 -6.02
C LEU A 186 -2.48 -17.05 -5.52
N ALA A 187 -2.16 -16.69 -4.28
CA ALA A 187 -0.91 -17.09 -3.65
C ALA A 187 -0.74 -18.61 -3.57
N ALA A 188 -1.78 -19.34 -3.15
CA ALA A 188 -1.76 -20.80 -3.10
C ALA A 188 -1.53 -21.42 -4.50
N ARG A 189 -2.16 -20.87 -5.56
CA ARG A 189 -1.95 -21.31 -6.95
C ARG A 189 -0.51 -21.10 -7.41
N VAL A 190 0.06 -19.92 -7.16
CA VAL A 190 1.46 -19.62 -7.49
C VAL A 190 2.40 -20.58 -6.76
N ALA A 191 2.13 -20.85 -5.49
CA ALA A 191 2.95 -21.73 -4.67
C ALA A 191 2.86 -23.20 -5.14
N GLY A 192 1.68 -23.67 -5.54
CA GLY A 192 1.50 -24.99 -6.18
C GLY A 192 2.24 -25.11 -7.52
N LEU A 193 2.21 -24.08 -8.37
CA LEU A 193 2.96 -24.07 -9.63
C LEU A 193 4.47 -24.10 -9.41
N ARG A 194 4.99 -23.44 -8.37
CA ARG A 194 6.41 -23.54 -8.01
C ARG A 194 6.80 -24.95 -7.62
N ALA A 195 5.97 -25.62 -6.82
CA ALA A 195 6.19 -27.02 -6.45
C ALA A 195 6.18 -27.94 -7.69
N GLU A 196 5.25 -27.74 -8.62
CA GLU A 196 5.20 -28.52 -9.87
C GLU A 196 6.45 -28.27 -10.74
N VAL A 197 6.87 -27.01 -10.92
CA VAL A 197 8.09 -26.67 -11.69
C VAL A 197 9.34 -27.28 -11.04
N ALA A 198 9.43 -27.29 -9.70
CA ALA A 198 10.54 -27.91 -8.98
C ALA A 198 10.56 -29.43 -9.19
N ALA A 199 9.40 -30.09 -9.08
CA ALA A 199 9.28 -31.54 -9.30
C ALA A 199 9.62 -31.95 -10.75
N LEU A 200 9.19 -31.16 -11.75
CA LEU A 200 9.48 -31.41 -13.16
C LEU A 200 10.94 -31.08 -13.56
N GLY A 201 11.63 -30.24 -12.78
CA GLY A 201 12.99 -29.77 -13.06
C GLY A 201 14.09 -30.51 -12.29
N ALA A 202 13.73 -31.35 -11.31
CA ALA A 202 14.68 -32.19 -10.61
C ALA A 202 15.31 -33.21 -11.58
N PRO A 203 16.63 -33.48 -11.49
CA PRO A 203 17.24 -34.55 -12.27
C PRO A 203 16.55 -35.87 -11.92
N GLN A 204 16.06 -36.58 -12.95
CA GLN A 204 15.54 -37.95 -12.82
C GLN A 204 16.68 -38.96 -12.75
#